data_AF-A0A355UDN7-F1
#
_entry.id   AF-A0A355UDN7-F1
#
_cell.length_a   1.000
_cell.length_b   1.000
_cell.length_c   1.000
_cell.angle_alpha   90.00
_cell.angle_beta   90.00
_cell.angle_gamma   90.00
#
_symmetry.space_group_name_H-M   'P 1'
#
loop_
_entity.id
_entity.type
_entity.pdbx_description
1 polymer ?
#
loop_
_entity_poly.entity_id
_entity_poly.type
_entity_poly.pdbx_seq_one_letter_code
_entity_poly.pdbx_strand_id
1 'polypeptide(L)' 'MGKDKLRRFAENETFDNMFQMKYEDVKDGFYLKGKWREEFFKNDNPLVLELGCGKGEYTVG' A
#
# COMPACT_ATOMS: atom_id res chain seq x y z
N MET A 1 -12.65 23.32 -2.21
CA MET A 1 -12.34 22.05 -2.88
C MET A 1 -10.86 21.60 -2.82
N GLY A 2 -9.95 22.28 -2.12
CA GLY A 2 -8.54 21.85 -2.00
C GLY A 2 -8.07 21.44 -0.59
N LYS A 3 -8.77 21.86 0.48
CA LYS A 3 -8.34 21.61 1.88
C LYS A 3 -8.55 20.15 2.34
N ASP A 4 -9.57 19.46 1.83
CA ASP A 4 -9.80 18.05 2.18
C ASP A 4 -8.80 17.08 1.55
N LYS A 5 -8.17 17.46 0.43
CA LYS A 5 -7.19 16.60 -0.25
C LYS A 5 -5.96 16.36 0.63
N LEU A 6 -5.42 17.42 1.25
CA LEU A 6 -4.30 17.30 2.19
C LEU A 6 -4.69 16.52 3.44
N ARG A 7 -5.90 16.73 3.97
CA ARG A 7 -6.42 15.96 5.11
C ARG A 7 -6.53 14.47 4.79
N ARG A 8 -7.04 14.13 3.61
CA ARG A 8 -7.15 12.74 3.14
C ARG A 8 -5.78 12.09 2.92
N PHE A 9 -4.78 12.84 2.46
CA PHE A 9 -3.41 12.32 2.37
C PHE A 9 -2.74 12.15 3.72
N ALA A 10 -3.01 13.03 4.69
CA ALA A 10 -2.47 12.87 6.05
C ALA A 10 -2.98 11.59 6.72
N GLU A 11 -4.20 11.16 6.43
CA GLU A 11 -4.75 9.88 6.91
C GLU A 11 -3.92 8.68 6.42
N ASN A 12 -3.35 8.76 5.22
CA ASN A 12 -2.55 7.68 4.65
C ASN A 12 -1.32 7.31 5.51
N GLU A 13 -0.75 8.29 6.21
CA GLU A 13 0.40 8.07 7.10
C GLU A 13 0.03 7.28 8.37
N THR A 14 -1.26 7.13 8.66
CA THR A 14 -1.76 6.41 9.83
C THR A 14 -1.97 4.91 9.59
N PHE A 15 -1.88 4.44 8.34
CA PHE A 15 -2.10 3.04 7.99
C PHE A 15 -0.79 2.23 8.01
N ASP A 16 -0.67 1.29 8.95
CA ASP A 16 0.52 0.43 9.11
C ASP A 16 0.80 -0.46 7.89
N ASN A 17 -0.21 -0.73 7.07
CA ASN A 17 -0.15 -1.56 5.87
C ASN A 17 -0.07 -0.76 4.57
N MET A 18 0.14 0.56 4.64
CA MET A 18 0.28 1.42 3.48
C MET A 18 1.74 1.79 3.23
N PHE A 19 2.19 1.61 1.98
CA PHE A 19 3.53 1.99 1.54
C PHE A 19 3.44 3.19 0.61
N GLN A 20 3.96 4.34 1.05
CA GLN A 20 4.05 5.56 0.25
C GLN A 20 5.52 5.87 -0.03
N MET A 21 6.01 5.46 -1.21
CA MET A 21 7.39 5.68 -1.64
C MET A 21 7.45 6.88 -2.60
N LYS A 22 8.54 7.64 -2.57
CA LYS A 22 8.79 8.63 -3.62
C LYS A 22 9.21 7.90 -4.90
N TYR A 23 8.96 8.52 -6.04
CA TYR A 23 9.34 7.97 -7.34
C TYR A 23 10.83 7.63 -7.42
N GLU A 24 11.68 8.47 -6.84
CA GLU A 24 13.14 8.27 -6.83
C GLU A 24 13.53 7.01 -6.04
N ASP A 25 12.82 6.72 -4.95
CA ASP A 25 13.11 5.58 -4.06
C ASP A 25 12.74 4.23 -4.69
N VAL A 26 11.86 4.21 -5.71
CA VAL A 26 11.42 2.97 -6.38
C VAL A 26 12.04 2.78 -7.75
N LYS A 27 12.86 3.71 -8.21
CA LYS A 27 13.48 3.68 -9.54
C LYS A 27 14.34 2.43 -9.76
N ASP A 28 15.07 2.02 -8.73
CA ASP A 28 15.93 0.83 -8.75
C ASP A 28 15.19 -0.45 -8.31
N GLY A 29 13.90 -0.34 -8.00
CA GLY A 29 13.03 -1.43 -7.58
C GLY A 29 12.49 -1.26 -6.16
N PHE A 30 11.43 -2.01 -5.85
CA PHE A 30 10.82 -2.02 -4.52
C PHE A 30 11.40 -3.15 -3.65
N TYR A 31 11.73 -2.86 -2.39
CA TYR A 31 12.43 -3.81 -1.51
C TYR A 31 11.66 -5.10 -1.21
N LEU A 32 10.32 -5.07 -1.24
CA LEU A 32 9.48 -6.28 -1.08
C LEU A 32 9.26 -7.07 -2.37
N LYS A 33 9.86 -6.66 -3.50
CA LYS A 33 9.71 -7.39 -4.77
C LYS A 33 10.19 -8.84 -4.60
N GLY A 34 9.25 -9.77 -4.75
CA GLY A 34 9.48 -11.21 -4.56
C GLY A 34 9.50 -11.68 -3.10
N LYS A 35 9.42 -10.78 -2.12
CA LYS A 35 9.58 -11.06 -0.69
C LYS A 35 8.33 -10.81 0.17
N TRP A 36 7.19 -10.49 -0.45
CA TRP A 36 5.94 -10.17 0.25
C TRP A 36 5.49 -11.22 1.27
N ARG A 37 5.65 -12.49 0.93
CA ARG A 37 5.27 -13.62 1.80
C ARG A 37 6.13 -13.69 3.06
N GLU A 38 7.43 -13.61 2.88
CA GLU A 38 8.42 -13.84 3.93
C GLU A 38 8.53 -12.62 4.86
N GLU A 39 8.60 -11.42 4.28
CA GLU A 39 8.95 -10.20 5.03
C GLU A 39 7.72 -9.46 5.57
N PHE A 40 6.61 -9.43 4.81
CA PHE A 40 5.43 -8.64 5.17
C PHE A 40 4.29 -9.50 5.75
N PHE A 41 3.75 -10.45 4.98
CA PHE A 41 2.58 -11.24 5.38
C PHE A 41 2.92 -12.40 6.33
N LYS A 42 4.16 -12.89 6.31
CA LYS A 42 4.70 -13.96 7.17
C LYS A 42 3.87 -15.25 7.10
N ASN A 43 3.41 -15.62 5.91
CA ASN A 43 2.63 -16.85 5.66
C ASN A 43 2.69 -17.31 4.19
N ASP A 44 2.21 -18.54 3.96
CA ASP A 44 2.21 -19.23 2.66
C ASP A 44 0.87 -19.19 1.90
N ASN A 45 -0.11 -18.37 2.33
CA ASN A 45 -1.42 -18.29 1.68
C ASN A 45 -1.35 -17.57 0.32
N PRO A 46 -2.12 -17.95 -0.71
CA PRO A 46 -2.12 -17.25 -2.01
C PRO A 46 -2.21 -15.71 -1.89
N LEU A 47 -1.41 -14.99 -2.66
CA LEU A 47 -1.48 -13.52 -2.71
C LEU A 47 -2.52 -13.11 -3.75
N VAL A 48 -3.48 -12.28 -3.32
CA VAL A 48 -4.49 -11.68 -4.20
C VAL A 48 -4.15 -10.20 -4.37
N LEU A 49 -4.19 -9.73 -5.62
CA LEU A 49 -3.92 -8.34 -5.98
C LEU A 49 -5.20 -7.67 -6.48
N GLU A 50 -5.56 -6.56 -5.86
CA GLU A 50 -6.60 -5.66 -6.33
C GLU A 50 -5.95 -4.36 -6.85
N LEU A 51 -6.37 -3.91 -8.03
CA LEU A 51 -5.88 -2.67 -8.65
C LEU A 51 -6.98 -1.61 -8.64
N GLY A 52 -6.66 -0.40 -8.19
CA GLY A 52 -7.65 0.69 -8.13
C GLY A 52 -8.69 0.53 -7.02
N CYS A 53 -8.34 -0.12 -5.91
CA CYS A 53 -9.24 -0.49 -4.81
C CYS A 53 -9.78 0.68 -3.96
N GLY A 54 -9.36 1.93 -4.20
CA GLY A 54 -9.74 3.06 -3.35
C GLY A 54 -9.24 2.87 -1.91
N LYS A 55 -10.16 2.84 -0.93
CA LYS A 55 -9.86 2.50 0.47
C LYS A 55 -9.99 1.00 0.79
N GLY A 56 -10.10 0.15 -0.23
CA GLY A 56 -10.15 -1.31 -0.07
C GLY A 56 -11.52 -1.85 0.32
N GLU A 57 -12.61 -1.10 0.09
CA GLU A 57 -13.98 -1.49 0.49
C GLU A 57 -14.37 -2.89 -0.02
N TYR A 58 -13.94 -3.27 -1.22
CA TYR A 58 -14.21 -4.60 -1.77
C TYR A 58 -13.42 -5.73 -1.09
N THR A 59 -12.18 -5.46 -0.68
CA THR A 59 -11.31 -6.45 -0.05
C THR A 59 -11.62 -6.65 1.44
N VAL A 60 -12.13 -5.62 2.13
CA VAL A 60 -12.44 -5.68 3.58
C VAL A 60 -13.92 -5.89 3.92
N GLY A 61 -14.82 -5.69 2.96
CA GLY A 61 -16.29 -5.76 3.14
C GLY A 61 -16.91 -7.13 2.95
#